data_AF-A0A453M0T3-F1
#
_entry.id   AF-A0A453M0T3-F1
#
_cell.length_a   1.000
_cell.length_b   1.000
_cell.length_c   1.000
_cell.angle_alpha   90.00
_cell.angle_beta   90.00
_cell.angle_gamma   90.00
#
_symmetry.space_group_name_H-M   'P 1'
#
loop_
_entity.id
_entity.type
_entity.pdbx_description
1 polymer ?
#
loop_
_entity_poly.entity_id
_entity_poly.type
_entity_poly.pdbx_seq_one_letter_code
_entity_poly.pdbx_strand_id
1 'polypeptide(L)'
;MLLRAGGCGACVVLISKYDPATDVVTEFSASSCLTLLGSLNHCSVTTSEGIGNTRDGYHPVQQRLAGFHASQCGYCTPGMCMSIFSALVKADKTGDPAPTPGFSKLTCSEAEHAISGNLCRCTGYRPILDTCKSFAADVDLEDLGLNSFWKKGTDPADIDKLPEYSSGAVCTFPEFLKSEIKGQMKDAPVVNAGEDGWYHPKSIEELHTLFDSDWFDENSVKIVASNTGAGVYKDPDLYKKYINIKGIPELSVIDRSNKGVEIGAAVSISKAIEIFSDGTPVFRKIASHLSKVASPFIRNMGTIGGNVIMAQRLPFASDIVTVLLAAGSTVTIQTASKMLCLTLEEFLEQPPCDAKTILLTIFVPDWGSDNIIFETSRAAPRPFGNAVSYVNSAFLARTSGVAASEGLIIEDICLAFGAYGVDHATRARKVEEFLKGKSVSAPVILEAVQLLKDVVSPSEGTTHPEYRVSLAVSFLFSFLSALGNNLNSPNGSCANGPEKHIKVANDDLPIRSRQELVFNDEYKPVGKPITKS
;
A
#
# COMPACT_ATOMS: atom_id res chain seq x y z
N MET A 1 22.85 8.08 7.02
CA MET A 1 22.77 6.80 6.26
C MET A 1 21.43 6.77 5.54
N LEU A 2 21.41 7.12 4.25
CA LEU A 2 20.20 7.10 3.41
C LEU A 2 19.70 5.66 3.30
N LEU A 3 18.45 5.42 3.70
CA LEU A 3 17.77 4.16 3.41
C LEU A 3 17.42 4.14 1.91
N ARG A 4 18.37 3.69 1.06
CA ARG A 4 18.17 3.41 -0.38
C ARG A 4 17.32 2.14 -0.57
N ALA A 5 16.17 2.09 0.07
CA ALA A 5 15.30 0.92 0.18
C ALA A 5 13.81 1.30 0.12
N GLY A 6 13.49 2.55 -0.24
CA GLY A 6 12.10 3.01 -0.38
C GLY A 6 11.34 3.26 0.93
N GLY A 7 11.96 3.07 2.09
CA GLY A 7 11.26 3.17 3.39
C GLY A 7 11.13 4.58 3.99
N CYS A 8 11.81 5.61 3.45
CA CYS A 8 11.86 6.93 4.07
C CYS A 8 11.07 8.04 3.36
N GLY A 9 10.73 7.86 2.07
CA GLY A 9 10.01 8.87 1.30
C GLY A 9 10.77 10.18 1.02
N ALA A 10 12.08 10.27 1.29
CA ALA A 10 12.85 11.48 0.98
C ALA A 10 13.05 11.73 -0.53
N CYS A 11 12.94 10.66 -1.33
CA CYS A 11 13.19 10.66 -2.77
C CYS A 11 11.90 10.51 -3.60
N VAL A 12 10.76 10.93 -3.05
CA VAL A 12 9.47 10.85 -3.73
C VAL A 12 9.44 11.83 -4.90
N VAL A 13 8.97 11.33 -6.05
CA VAL A 13 8.73 12.10 -7.28
C VAL A 13 7.34 11.75 -7.81
N LEU A 14 6.79 12.60 -8.68
CA LEU A 14 5.58 12.28 -9.44
C LEU A 14 5.98 11.72 -10.80
N ILE A 15 5.43 10.56 -11.18
CA ILE A 15 5.58 9.99 -12.52
C ILE A 15 4.24 10.10 -13.22
N SER A 16 4.26 10.67 -14.42
CA SER A 16 3.10 10.82 -15.29
C SER A 16 3.28 9.95 -16.54
N LYS A 17 2.26 9.15 -16.87
CA LYS A 17 2.23 8.28 -18.05
C LYS A 17 1.03 8.61 -18.91
N TYR A 18 1.23 8.58 -20.22
CA TYR A 18 0.19 8.86 -21.20
C TYR A 18 -0.22 7.56 -21.90
N ASP A 19 -1.52 7.29 -21.93
CA ASP A 19 -2.10 6.20 -22.71
C ASP A 19 -2.67 6.75 -24.03
N PRO A 20 -2.04 6.45 -25.19
CA PRO A 20 -2.50 6.94 -26.48
C PRO A 20 -3.81 6.32 -26.95
N ALA A 21 -4.25 5.17 -26.40
CA ALA A 21 -5.51 4.55 -26.77
C ALA A 21 -6.72 5.27 -26.15
N THR A 22 -6.56 5.77 -24.93
CA THR A 22 -7.63 6.47 -24.18
C THR A 22 -7.47 7.99 -24.16
N ASP A 23 -6.34 8.51 -24.63
CA ASP A 23 -5.93 9.92 -24.55
C ASP A 23 -5.87 10.46 -23.10
N VAL A 24 -5.60 9.57 -22.13
CA VAL A 24 -5.56 9.89 -20.70
C VAL A 24 -4.13 9.93 -20.16
N VAL A 25 -3.85 10.92 -19.30
CA VAL A 25 -2.63 10.96 -18.49
C VAL A 25 -2.94 10.43 -17.08
N THR A 26 -2.12 9.50 -16.61
CA THR A 26 -2.18 8.96 -15.25
C THR A 26 -0.92 9.33 -14.48
N GLU A 27 -1.08 9.85 -13.27
CA GLU A 27 0.01 10.22 -12.39
C GLU A 27 -0.01 9.41 -11.12
N PHE A 28 1.19 9.09 -10.63
CA PHE A 28 1.36 8.40 -9.37
C PHE A 28 2.68 8.79 -8.73
N SER A 29 2.69 8.85 -7.40
CA SER A 29 3.93 9.05 -6.65
C SER A 29 4.78 7.79 -6.66
N ALA A 30 6.10 7.98 -6.73
CA ALA A 30 7.08 6.91 -6.82
C ALA A 30 8.34 7.22 -6.00
N SER A 31 9.03 6.18 -5.53
CA SER A 31 10.33 6.31 -4.89
C SER A 31 11.45 6.20 -5.92
N SER A 32 12.08 7.33 -6.24
CA SER A 32 13.11 7.38 -7.29
C SER A 32 14.33 6.49 -7.00
N CYS A 33 14.65 6.22 -5.72
CA CYS A 33 15.79 5.34 -5.39
C CYS A 33 15.56 3.86 -5.75
N LEU A 34 14.32 3.46 -6.05
CA LEU A 34 13.98 2.11 -6.51
C LEU A 34 13.45 2.10 -7.95
N THR A 35 13.22 3.25 -8.57
CA THR A 35 12.74 3.36 -9.94
C THR A 35 13.90 3.18 -10.91
N LEU A 36 13.84 2.17 -11.77
CA LEU A 36 14.85 1.92 -12.80
C LEU A 36 14.66 2.89 -13.96
N LEU A 37 15.73 3.55 -14.41
CA LEU A 37 15.66 4.58 -15.45
C LEU A 37 15.05 4.06 -16.77
N GLY A 38 15.42 2.87 -17.22
CA GLY A 38 14.85 2.32 -18.46
C GLY A 38 13.34 2.09 -18.40
N SER A 39 12.72 2.04 -17.21
CA SER A 39 11.27 1.83 -17.04
C SER A 39 10.47 3.11 -17.20
N LEU A 40 11.17 4.23 -17.40
CA LEU A 40 10.64 5.58 -17.56
C LEU A 40 10.60 6.05 -19.02
N ASN A 41 10.89 5.16 -19.98
CA ASN A 41 10.69 5.51 -21.38
C ASN A 41 9.25 6.03 -21.61
N HIS A 42 9.13 7.15 -22.33
CA HIS A 42 7.88 7.88 -22.57
C HIS A 42 7.10 8.33 -21.32
N CYS A 43 7.75 8.45 -20.16
CA CYS A 43 7.16 9.00 -18.95
C CYS A 43 7.65 10.44 -18.71
N SER A 44 6.83 11.24 -18.04
CA SER A 44 7.25 12.54 -17.48
C SER A 44 7.53 12.38 -15.98
N VAL A 45 8.63 12.95 -15.49
CA VAL A 45 9.01 12.92 -14.08
C VAL A 45 9.03 14.35 -13.54
N THR A 46 8.21 14.62 -12.52
CA THR A 46 8.20 15.90 -11.82
C THR A 46 8.89 15.75 -10.46
N THR A 47 9.89 16.59 -10.20
CA THR A 47 10.62 16.67 -8.92
C THR A 47 10.19 17.91 -8.13
N SER A 48 10.74 18.09 -6.92
CA SER A 48 10.41 19.24 -6.08
C SER A 48 10.81 20.58 -6.73
N GLU A 49 11.83 20.60 -7.56
CA GLU A 49 12.28 21.78 -8.31
C GLU A 49 11.38 22.05 -9.53
N GLY A 50 10.74 21.00 -10.05
CA GLY A 50 9.82 21.06 -11.19
C GLY A 50 8.46 21.67 -10.85
N ILE A 51 8.04 21.64 -9.58
CA ILE A 51 6.80 22.32 -9.14
C ILE A 51 7.03 23.81 -8.84
N GLY A 52 8.27 24.22 -8.54
CA GLY A 52 8.63 25.59 -8.19
C GLY A 52 10.03 25.72 -7.60
N ASN A 53 10.64 26.89 -7.74
CA ASN A 53 12.01 27.17 -7.32
C ASN A 53 12.26 28.68 -7.12
N THR A 54 13.49 29.06 -6.72
CA THR A 54 13.86 30.47 -6.44
C THR A 54 13.84 31.38 -7.68
N ARG A 55 13.97 30.83 -8.88
CA ARG A 55 14.00 31.59 -10.14
C ARG A 55 12.59 31.83 -10.68
N ASP A 56 11.77 30.77 -10.67
CA ASP A 56 10.46 30.77 -11.33
C ASP A 56 9.31 31.05 -10.36
N GLY A 57 9.58 31.05 -9.06
CA GLY A 57 8.60 31.16 -7.99
C GLY A 57 8.33 29.81 -7.32
N TYR A 58 8.07 29.84 -6.03
CA TYR A 58 7.75 28.63 -5.27
C TYR A 58 6.28 28.26 -5.41
N HIS A 59 6.01 26.95 -5.51
CA HIS A 59 4.66 26.40 -5.47
C HIS A 59 4.01 26.66 -4.10
N PRO A 60 2.67 26.80 -4.01
CA PRO A 60 1.95 26.91 -2.73
C PRO A 60 2.30 25.83 -1.72
N VAL A 61 2.57 24.60 -2.16
CA VAL A 61 3.06 23.51 -1.27
C VAL A 61 4.38 23.86 -0.59
N GLN A 62 5.34 24.42 -1.33
CA GLN A 62 6.64 24.83 -0.80
C GLN A 62 6.49 26.06 0.11
N GLN A 63 5.67 27.04 -0.30
CA GLN A 63 5.41 28.25 0.46
C GLN A 63 4.71 27.95 1.79
N ARG A 64 3.68 27.10 1.78
CA ARG A 64 2.95 26.68 2.98
C ARG A 64 3.83 25.86 3.93
N LEU A 65 4.64 24.92 3.42
CA LEU A 65 5.61 24.19 4.27
C LEU A 65 6.58 25.14 4.99
N ALA A 66 7.10 26.15 4.28
CA ALA A 66 7.97 27.15 4.89
C ALA A 66 7.22 27.99 5.94
N GLY A 67 6.03 28.48 5.59
CA GLY A 67 5.23 29.37 6.44
C GLY A 67 4.65 28.71 7.68
N PHE A 68 4.35 27.41 7.67
CA PHE A 68 3.95 26.63 8.85
C PHE A 68 5.14 26.11 9.68
N HIS A 69 6.37 26.53 9.37
CA HIS A 69 7.60 26.05 10.02
C HIS A 69 7.76 24.53 9.94
N ALA A 70 7.33 23.94 8.83
CA ALA A 70 7.31 22.49 8.59
C ALA A 70 8.66 21.94 8.07
N SER A 71 9.72 22.76 8.10
CA SER A 71 11.06 22.41 7.68
C SER A 71 12.09 22.84 8.73
N GLN A 72 12.84 21.87 9.26
CA GLN A 72 14.00 22.12 10.15
C GLN A 72 15.29 21.81 9.41
N CYS A 73 15.79 20.58 9.43
CA CYS A 73 17.02 20.24 8.69
C CYS A 73 16.86 20.35 7.16
N GLY A 74 15.61 20.32 6.65
CA GLY A 74 15.29 20.43 5.23
C GLY A 74 15.39 19.13 4.44
N TYR A 75 16.00 18.08 4.99
CA TYR A 75 16.35 16.89 4.21
C TYR A 75 15.15 16.09 3.68
N CYS A 76 14.09 15.95 4.48
CA CYS A 76 12.88 15.25 4.06
C CYS A 76 11.91 16.16 3.26
N THR A 77 12.15 17.47 3.26
CA THR A 77 11.21 18.47 2.75
C THR A 77 10.86 18.26 1.27
N PRO A 78 11.81 17.99 0.35
CA PRO A 78 11.46 17.72 -1.05
C PRO A 78 10.50 16.52 -1.21
N GLY A 79 10.72 15.44 -0.47
CA GLY A 79 9.85 14.27 -0.46
C GLY A 79 8.46 14.58 0.11
N MET A 80 8.37 15.40 1.17
CA MET A 80 7.10 15.88 1.72
C MET A 80 6.34 16.74 0.69
N CYS A 81 7.02 17.68 0.03
CA CYS A 81 6.44 18.50 -1.04
C CYS A 81 5.81 17.62 -2.12
N MET A 82 6.57 16.63 -2.62
CA MET A 82 6.11 15.77 -3.70
C MET A 82 4.98 14.83 -3.29
N SER A 83 4.96 14.33 -2.05
CA SER A 83 3.84 13.55 -1.54
C SER A 83 2.55 14.36 -1.46
N ILE A 84 2.62 15.59 -0.90
CA ILE A 84 1.46 16.50 -0.84
C ILE A 84 1.00 16.85 -2.25
N PHE A 85 1.92 17.28 -3.11
CA PHE A 85 1.61 17.63 -4.49
C PHE A 85 0.96 16.47 -5.26
N SER A 86 1.45 15.24 -5.09
CA SER A 86 0.85 14.07 -5.74
C SER A 86 -0.58 13.81 -5.28
N ALA A 87 -0.87 14.03 -3.99
CA ALA A 87 -2.24 13.89 -3.46
C ALA A 87 -3.17 14.98 -4.02
N LEU A 88 -2.69 16.22 -4.14
CA LEU A 88 -3.43 17.32 -4.75
C LEU A 88 -3.75 17.04 -6.23
N VAL A 89 -2.75 16.62 -7.01
CA VAL A 89 -2.96 16.23 -8.43
C VAL A 89 -3.98 15.10 -8.57
N LYS A 90 -3.96 14.11 -7.66
CA LYS A 90 -4.95 13.03 -7.67
C LYS A 90 -6.37 13.55 -7.35
N ALA A 91 -6.49 14.42 -6.35
CA ALA A 91 -7.76 15.00 -5.94
C ALA A 91 -8.37 15.91 -7.01
N ASP A 92 -7.53 16.65 -7.75
CA ASP A 92 -7.97 17.53 -8.82
C ASP A 92 -8.69 16.77 -9.96
N LYS A 93 -8.38 15.49 -10.13
CA LYS A 93 -8.98 14.62 -11.15
C LYS A 93 -10.28 13.94 -10.71
N THR A 94 -10.71 14.10 -9.47
CA THR A 94 -11.99 13.56 -9.00
C THR A 94 -13.14 14.48 -9.42
N GLY A 95 -14.36 13.93 -9.51
CA GLY A 95 -15.56 14.64 -10.00
C GLY A 95 -16.00 15.84 -9.15
N ASP A 96 -17.11 16.45 -9.53
CA ASP A 96 -17.70 17.60 -8.83
C ASP A 96 -18.10 17.31 -7.36
N PRO A 97 -18.14 18.32 -6.46
CA PRO A 97 -18.01 19.76 -6.72
C PRO A 97 -16.57 20.28 -6.79
N ALA A 98 -16.38 21.44 -7.43
CA ALA A 98 -15.14 22.20 -7.37
C ALA A 98 -14.88 22.71 -5.93
N PRO A 99 -13.63 22.70 -5.45
CA PRO A 99 -13.31 23.23 -4.12
C PRO A 99 -13.37 24.76 -4.10
N THR A 100 -13.41 25.33 -2.89
CA THR A 100 -13.20 26.77 -2.68
C THR A 100 -11.86 27.21 -3.28
N PRO A 101 -11.77 28.39 -3.92
CA PRO A 101 -10.51 28.92 -4.43
C PRO A 101 -9.40 28.89 -3.37
N GLY A 102 -8.21 28.43 -3.75
CA GLY A 102 -7.08 28.25 -2.85
C GLY A 102 -7.04 26.93 -2.08
N PHE A 103 -8.07 26.07 -2.20
CA PHE A 103 -8.16 24.77 -1.53
C PHE A 103 -8.31 23.61 -2.53
N SER A 104 -8.08 22.39 -2.06
CA SER A 104 -8.27 21.15 -2.78
C SER A 104 -9.56 20.45 -2.31
N LYS A 105 -9.95 19.38 -3.01
CA LYS A 105 -11.10 18.53 -2.67
C LYS A 105 -10.81 17.53 -1.55
N LEU A 106 -9.55 17.43 -1.12
CA LEU A 106 -9.13 16.52 -0.06
C LEU A 106 -9.84 16.87 1.26
N THR A 107 -10.21 15.86 2.02
CA THR A 107 -10.51 16.00 3.46
C THR A 107 -9.21 16.17 4.25
N CYS A 108 -9.31 16.66 5.49
CA CYS A 108 -8.17 16.78 6.40
C CYS A 108 -7.50 15.41 6.61
N SER A 109 -8.30 14.34 6.74
CA SER A 109 -7.79 12.97 6.88
C SER A 109 -6.98 12.56 5.65
N GLU A 110 -7.52 12.73 4.44
CA GLU A 110 -6.80 12.38 3.20
C GLU A 110 -5.53 13.21 3.01
N ALA A 111 -5.57 14.49 3.38
CA ALA A 111 -4.41 15.38 3.33
C ALA A 111 -3.30 14.94 4.31
N GLU A 112 -3.65 14.54 5.54
CA GLU A 112 -2.70 13.97 6.49
C GLU A 112 -2.12 12.64 5.99
N HIS A 113 -2.96 11.79 5.40
CA HIS A 113 -2.56 10.50 4.84
C HIS A 113 -1.57 10.62 3.66
N ALA A 114 -1.55 11.75 2.97
CA ALA A 114 -0.63 12.01 1.85
C ALA A 114 0.86 11.81 2.24
N ILE A 115 1.22 12.14 3.49
CA ILE A 115 2.60 12.04 3.98
C ILE A 115 2.88 10.79 4.82
N SER A 116 1.92 9.86 4.89
CA SER A 116 2.01 8.63 5.71
C SER A 116 3.29 7.80 5.45
N GLY A 117 3.84 7.88 4.23
CA GLY A 117 5.07 7.20 3.83
C GLY A 117 6.38 7.97 4.07
N ASN A 118 6.32 9.22 4.52
CA ASN A 118 7.48 10.10 4.61
C ASN A 118 8.03 10.16 6.04
N LEU A 119 9.34 9.98 6.20
CA LEU A 119 10.02 10.02 7.49
C LEU A 119 10.62 11.40 7.77
N CYS A 120 10.27 11.98 8.92
CA CYS A 120 10.90 13.19 9.45
C CYS A 120 11.40 12.94 10.88
N ARG A 121 12.67 13.28 11.13
CA ARG A 121 13.27 13.14 12.47
C ARG A 121 13.25 14.42 13.30
N CYS A 122 13.00 15.57 12.68
CA CYS A 122 13.20 16.88 13.31
C CYS A 122 11.89 17.54 13.77
N THR A 123 10.87 17.56 12.90
CA THR A 123 9.68 18.42 13.12
C THR A 123 8.66 17.85 14.09
N GLY A 124 8.71 16.54 14.36
CA GLY A 124 7.64 15.85 15.09
C GLY A 124 6.31 15.81 14.32
N TYR A 125 6.32 16.03 13.00
CA TYR A 125 5.18 16.00 12.06
C TYR A 125 4.10 17.05 12.24
N ARG A 126 3.81 17.52 13.45
CA ARG A 126 2.77 18.51 13.75
C ARG A 126 2.71 19.69 12.74
N PRO A 127 3.79 20.45 12.45
CA PRO A 127 3.71 21.54 11.46
C PRO A 127 3.52 21.08 10.00
N ILE A 128 3.94 19.85 9.68
CA ILE A 128 3.72 19.24 8.35
C ILE A 128 2.24 18.89 8.20
N LEU A 129 1.61 18.34 9.25
CA LEU A 129 0.17 18.05 9.26
C LEU A 129 -0.67 19.33 9.16
N ASP A 130 -0.27 20.40 9.85
CA ASP A 130 -0.90 21.72 9.70
C ASP A 130 -0.82 22.20 8.24
N THR A 131 0.33 21.98 7.59
CA THR A 131 0.49 22.30 6.16
C THR A 131 -0.43 21.46 5.28
N CYS A 132 -0.50 20.14 5.50
CA CYS A 132 -1.38 19.25 4.75
C CYS A 132 -2.84 19.71 4.85
N LYS A 133 -3.34 19.89 6.08
CA LYS A 133 -4.71 20.31 6.36
C LYS A 133 -5.03 21.67 5.76
N SER A 134 -4.07 22.59 5.64
CA SER A 134 -4.31 23.89 5.00
C SER A 134 -4.83 23.80 3.56
N PHE A 135 -4.63 22.67 2.87
CA PHE A 135 -5.18 22.43 1.53
C PHE A 135 -6.55 21.75 1.53
N ALA A 136 -7.04 21.24 2.65
CA ALA A 136 -8.25 20.45 2.71
C ALA A 136 -9.52 21.32 2.61
N ALA A 137 -10.61 20.74 2.08
CA ALA A 137 -11.89 21.41 1.91
C ALA A 137 -12.64 21.62 3.24
N ASP A 138 -12.41 20.73 4.21
CA ASP A 138 -13.07 20.70 5.53
C ASP A 138 -12.16 21.23 6.65
N VAL A 139 -11.11 21.97 6.31
CA VAL A 139 -10.16 22.50 7.30
C VAL A 139 -10.79 23.59 8.15
N ASP A 140 -10.63 23.45 9.46
CA ASP A 140 -10.75 24.57 10.39
C ASP A 140 -9.40 25.29 10.47
N LEU A 141 -9.33 26.49 9.89
CA LEU A 141 -8.11 27.30 9.85
C LEU A 141 -7.67 27.78 11.23
N GLU A 142 -8.58 27.86 12.21
CA GLU A 142 -8.27 28.24 13.59
C GLU A 142 -7.56 27.12 14.35
N ASP A 143 -7.82 25.88 13.94
CA ASP A 143 -7.15 24.67 14.47
C ASP A 143 -5.72 24.52 13.94
N LEU A 144 -5.31 25.29 12.93
CA LEU A 144 -3.94 25.24 12.40
C LEU A 144 -2.93 25.89 13.38
N GLY A 145 -1.74 25.27 13.47
CA GLY A 145 -0.68 25.70 14.38
C GLY A 145 -0.01 27.02 14.02
N LEU A 146 1.14 27.27 14.67
CA LEU A 146 1.97 28.45 14.41
C LEU A 146 2.30 28.55 12.91
N ASN A 147 2.08 29.74 12.34
CA ASN A 147 2.42 30.05 10.96
C ASN A 147 2.80 31.53 10.76
N SER A 148 3.35 31.84 9.59
CA SER A 148 3.77 33.19 9.21
C SER A 148 2.74 33.99 8.39
N PHE A 149 1.58 33.40 8.08
CA PHE A 149 0.57 34.01 7.21
C PHE A 149 -0.35 34.94 8.01
N TRP A 150 -0.78 34.52 9.20
CA TRP A 150 -1.57 35.35 10.11
C TRP A 150 -1.06 35.26 11.55
N LYS A 151 -1.41 36.25 12.37
CA LYS A 151 -1.12 36.20 13.80
C LYS A 151 -2.10 35.24 14.47
N LYS A 152 -1.59 34.33 15.29
CA LYS A 152 -2.44 33.43 16.09
C LYS A 152 -3.28 34.23 17.09
N GLY A 153 -4.59 33.96 17.14
CA GLY A 153 -5.55 34.70 17.97
C GLY A 153 -6.20 35.92 17.28
N THR A 154 -5.92 36.15 16.00
CA THR A 154 -6.74 37.04 15.15
C THR A 154 -7.92 36.20 14.66
N ASP A 155 -9.13 36.52 15.13
CA ASP A 155 -10.38 35.89 14.69
C ASP A 155 -11.13 36.89 13.79
N PRO A 156 -11.44 36.53 12.53
CA PRO A 156 -11.16 35.25 11.86
C PRO A 156 -9.73 35.16 11.29
N ALA A 157 -9.28 33.94 10.97
CA ALA A 157 -8.03 33.72 10.24
C ALA A 157 -8.06 34.40 8.86
N ASP A 158 -6.94 35.02 8.48
CA ASP A 158 -6.83 35.81 7.24
C ASP A 158 -6.47 34.91 6.05
N ILE A 159 -7.50 34.39 5.39
CA ILE A 159 -7.39 33.45 4.26
C ILE A 159 -6.61 34.07 3.09
N ASP A 160 -6.76 35.36 2.86
CA ASP A 160 -6.14 36.08 1.74
C ASP A 160 -4.60 36.08 1.82
N LYS A 161 -4.05 35.80 3.01
CA LYS A 161 -2.59 35.68 3.23
C LYS A 161 -2.04 34.27 3.03
N LEU A 162 -2.91 33.27 2.92
CA LEU A 162 -2.48 31.90 2.63
C LEU A 162 -2.16 31.78 1.13
N PRO A 163 -0.98 31.24 0.74
CA PRO A 163 -0.64 31.11 -0.67
C PRO A 163 -1.67 30.27 -1.44
N GLU A 164 -2.29 30.86 -2.45
CA GLU A 164 -3.41 30.27 -3.18
C GLU A 164 -2.98 29.04 -3.98
N TYR A 165 -3.69 27.92 -3.82
CA TYR A 165 -3.56 26.74 -4.67
C TYR A 165 -4.55 26.79 -5.84
N SER A 166 -4.03 26.56 -7.06
CA SER A 166 -4.84 26.46 -8.27
C SER A 166 -4.53 25.15 -8.99
N SER A 167 -5.58 24.38 -9.27
CA SER A 167 -5.46 23.11 -10.01
C SER A 167 -4.87 23.34 -11.40
N GLY A 168 -3.99 22.42 -11.83
CA GLY A 168 -3.42 22.44 -13.18
C GLY A 168 -2.34 23.51 -13.43
N ALA A 169 -1.93 24.28 -12.42
CA ALA A 169 -0.88 25.29 -12.56
C ALA A 169 0.49 24.70 -12.97
N VAL A 170 0.73 23.44 -12.62
CA VAL A 170 1.94 22.70 -13.00
C VAL A 170 1.58 21.67 -14.08
N CYS A 171 2.25 21.76 -15.24
CA CYS A 171 2.10 20.77 -16.30
C CYS A 171 2.78 19.45 -15.90
N THR A 172 1.98 18.41 -15.63
CA THR A 172 2.48 17.08 -15.22
C THR A 172 2.94 16.23 -16.41
N PHE A 173 2.45 16.51 -17.61
CA PHE A 173 2.79 15.78 -18.83
C PHE A 173 2.85 16.73 -20.05
N PRO A 174 4.02 16.86 -20.69
CA PRO A 174 4.21 17.85 -21.76
C PRO A 174 3.58 17.41 -23.09
N GLU A 175 3.02 18.36 -23.84
CA GLU A 175 2.34 18.10 -25.13
C GLU A 175 3.27 17.57 -26.22
N PHE A 176 4.56 17.97 -26.21
CA PHE A 176 5.52 17.43 -27.18
C PHE A 176 5.68 15.91 -27.03
N LEU A 177 5.65 15.41 -25.79
CA LEU A 177 5.78 13.98 -25.51
C LEU A 177 4.52 13.22 -25.92
N LYS A 178 3.33 13.83 -25.79
CA LYS A 178 2.09 13.23 -26.35
C LYS A 178 2.20 13.07 -27.86
N SER A 179 2.71 14.10 -28.55
CA SER A 179 2.88 14.09 -30.00
C SER A 179 3.91 13.04 -30.44
N GLU A 180 5.02 12.91 -29.72
CA GLU A 180 6.03 11.90 -29.97
C GLU A 180 5.47 10.47 -29.83
N ILE A 181 4.76 10.18 -28.74
CA ILE A 181 4.15 8.85 -28.51
C ILE A 181 3.12 8.53 -29.60
N LYS A 182 2.24 9.49 -29.94
CA LYS A 182 1.25 9.32 -31.03
C LYS A 182 1.91 9.11 -32.40
N GLY A 183 3.06 9.74 -32.64
CA GLY A 183 3.84 9.61 -33.87
C GLY A 183 4.46 8.23 -34.02
N GLN A 184 5.10 7.72 -32.97
CA GLN A 184 5.75 6.41 -32.98
C GLN A 184 4.78 5.23 -33.14
N MET A 185 3.51 5.39 -32.77
CA MET A 185 2.48 4.38 -33.05
C MET A 185 2.12 4.27 -34.54
N LYS A 186 2.34 5.32 -35.33
CA LYS A 186 2.03 5.34 -36.77
C LYS A 186 3.14 4.72 -37.62
N ASP A 187 4.39 4.90 -37.19
CA ASP A 187 5.58 4.35 -37.81
C ASP A 187 6.12 3.22 -36.94
N ALA A 188 5.55 2.02 -36.99
CA ALA A 188 6.02 0.92 -36.16
C ALA A 188 7.19 0.16 -36.82
N PRO A 189 8.42 0.15 -36.27
CA PRO A 189 9.26 -1.01 -36.38
C PRO A 189 8.82 -2.03 -35.32
N VAL A 190 8.63 -3.25 -35.81
CA VAL A 190 8.61 -4.47 -35.00
C VAL A 190 10.02 -4.68 -34.43
N VAL A 191 10.10 -4.88 -33.11
CA VAL A 191 11.31 -5.22 -32.33
C VAL A 191 12.34 -4.09 -32.21
N ASN A 192 12.27 -3.33 -31.11
CA ASN A 192 13.47 -2.68 -30.58
C ASN A 192 14.04 -3.60 -29.49
N ALA A 193 14.80 -4.61 -29.93
CA ALA A 193 15.81 -5.20 -29.07
C ALA A 193 16.75 -4.05 -28.67
N GLY A 194 16.64 -3.56 -27.43
CA GLY A 194 17.55 -2.54 -26.95
C GLY A 194 18.96 -3.11 -26.95
N GLU A 195 19.84 -2.58 -27.81
CA GLU A 195 21.28 -2.85 -27.77
C GLU A 195 21.85 -2.58 -26.36
N ASP A 196 21.16 -1.77 -25.55
CA ASP A 196 21.47 -1.34 -24.18
C ASP A 196 21.10 -2.35 -23.08
N GLY A 197 20.68 -3.57 -23.43
CA GLY A 197 20.38 -4.62 -22.44
C GLY A 197 19.03 -4.46 -21.71
N TRP A 198 18.09 -3.74 -22.30
CA TRP A 198 16.71 -3.61 -21.84
C TRP A 198 15.73 -4.08 -22.91
N TYR A 199 14.83 -4.99 -22.54
CA TYR A 199 13.82 -5.54 -23.44
C TYR A 199 12.41 -5.33 -22.90
N HIS A 200 11.47 -5.04 -23.81
CA HIS A 200 10.07 -4.72 -23.50
C HIS A 200 9.15 -5.61 -24.36
N PRO A 201 8.91 -6.87 -23.93
CA PRO A 201 8.01 -7.74 -24.67
C PRO A 201 6.59 -7.16 -24.66
N LYS A 202 5.92 -7.22 -25.81
CA LYS A 202 4.54 -6.74 -26.00
C LYS A 202 3.50 -7.86 -25.87
N SER A 203 3.93 -9.12 -25.86
CA SER A 203 3.07 -10.28 -25.65
C SER A 203 3.80 -11.39 -24.88
N ILE A 204 3.04 -12.39 -24.46
CA ILE A 204 3.58 -13.61 -23.81
C ILE A 204 4.45 -14.41 -24.79
N GLU A 205 4.10 -14.46 -26.08
CA GLU A 205 4.89 -15.14 -27.11
C GLU A 205 6.25 -14.49 -27.35
N GLU A 206 6.30 -13.15 -27.37
CA GLU A 206 7.58 -12.42 -27.45
C GLU A 206 8.45 -12.71 -26.23
N LEU A 207 7.85 -12.78 -25.03
CA LEU A 207 8.57 -13.14 -23.80
C LEU A 207 9.13 -14.58 -23.86
N HIS A 208 8.35 -15.53 -24.38
CA HIS A 208 8.83 -16.92 -24.57
C HIS A 208 9.99 -16.99 -25.57
N THR A 209 9.93 -16.23 -26.66
CA THR A 209 11.03 -16.19 -27.64
C THR A 209 12.35 -15.75 -26.97
N LEU A 210 12.30 -14.89 -25.95
CA LEU A 210 13.48 -14.53 -25.16
C LEU A 210 13.95 -15.66 -24.24
N PHE A 211 13.04 -16.45 -23.69
CA PHE A 211 13.39 -17.59 -22.85
C PHE A 211 14.09 -18.71 -23.64
N ASP A 212 13.77 -18.84 -24.92
CA ASP A 212 14.39 -19.81 -25.82
C ASP A 212 15.71 -19.31 -26.44
N SER A 213 16.08 -18.06 -26.19
CA SER A 213 17.36 -17.49 -26.60
C SER A 213 18.47 -17.72 -25.56
N ASP A 214 19.73 -17.57 -25.97
CA ASP A 214 20.91 -17.75 -25.10
C ASP A 214 21.06 -16.66 -24.01
N TRP A 215 20.07 -15.77 -23.86
CA TRP A 215 20.10 -14.65 -22.91
C TRP A 215 20.30 -15.09 -21.46
N PHE A 216 19.66 -16.20 -21.07
CA PHE A 216 19.72 -16.71 -19.70
C PHE A 216 20.95 -17.57 -19.42
N ASP A 217 21.61 -18.06 -20.47
CA ASP A 217 22.76 -18.94 -20.36
C ASP A 217 24.08 -18.15 -20.30
N GLU A 218 24.14 -16.98 -20.94
CA GLU A 218 25.34 -16.13 -21.00
C GLU A 218 25.28 -14.87 -20.11
N ASN A 219 24.10 -14.49 -19.61
CA ASN A 219 23.90 -13.22 -18.90
C ASN A 219 23.08 -13.37 -17.61
N SER A 220 23.36 -12.50 -16.63
CA SER A 220 22.46 -12.27 -15.51
C SER A 220 21.25 -11.46 -15.99
N VAL A 221 20.10 -12.14 -16.14
CA VAL A 221 18.84 -11.54 -16.59
C VAL A 221 17.93 -11.26 -15.39
N LYS A 222 17.31 -10.07 -15.36
CA LYS A 222 16.26 -9.73 -14.40
C LYS A 222 14.93 -9.46 -15.08
N ILE A 223 13.90 -10.21 -14.71
CA ILE A 223 12.52 -9.91 -15.07
C ILE A 223 11.97 -8.87 -14.08
N VAL A 224 11.42 -7.78 -14.60
CA VAL A 224 10.90 -6.67 -13.80
C VAL A 224 9.53 -6.23 -14.31
N ALA A 225 8.53 -6.19 -13.43
CA ALA A 225 7.36 -5.30 -13.61
C ALA A 225 7.56 -3.96 -12.86
N SER A 226 8.43 -4.02 -11.86
CA SER A 226 8.84 -2.97 -10.94
C SER A 226 10.14 -3.42 -10.28
N ASN A 227 10.71 -2.62 -9.39
CA ASN A 227 11.94 -2.94 -8.68
C ASN A 227 11.86 -2.66 -7.16
N THR A 228 10.64 -2.63 -6.61
CA THR A 228 10.45 -2.42 -5.16
C THR A 228 11.01 -3.56 -4.30
N GLY A 229 11.10 -4.79 -4.84
CA GLY A 229 11.71 -5.93 -4.15
C GLY A 229 13.18 -5.72 -3.79
N ALA A 230 13.91 -4.91 -4.57
CA ALA A 230 15.31 -4.55 -4.30
C ALA A 230 15.49 -3.76 -2.99
N GLY A 231 14.42 -3.14 -2.48
CA GLY A 231 14.40 -2.48 -1.17
C GLY A 231 14.33 -3.46 0.00
N VAL A 232 13.91 -4.70 -0.23
CA VAL A 232 13.83 -5.77 0.77
C VAL A 232 15.04 -6.68 0.68
N TYR A 233 15.26 -7.26 -0.51
CA TYR A 233 16.41 -8.09 -0.81
C TYR A 233 17.29 -7.32 -1.77
N LYS A 234 18.47 -6.92 -1.30
CA LYS A 234 19.42 -6.20 -2.14
C LYS A 234 19.88 -7.12 -3.26
N ASP A 235 19.79 -6.63 -4.49
CA ASP A 235 20.48 -7.27 -5.60
C ASP A 235 22.00 -7.20 -5.31
N PRO A 236 22.70 -8.34 -5.25
CA PRO A 236 24.13 -8.35 -4.97
C PRO A 236 24.95 -7.73 -6.12
N ASP A 237 24.45 -7.80 -7.35
CA ASP A 237 25.11 -7.31 -8.57
C ASP A 237 24.13 -6.56 -9.50
N LEU A 238 24.68 -5.72 -10.38
CA LEU A 238 23.93 -5.15 -11.50
C LEU A 238 23.71 -6.25 -12.55
N TYR A 239 22.46 -6.45 -12.95
CA TYR A 239 22.11 -7.40 -13.99
C TYR A 239 22.55 -6.87 -15.36
N LYS A 240 23.08 -7.75 -16.22
CA LYS A 240 23.51 -7.35 -17.58
C LYS A 240 22.31 -7.08 -18.49
N LYS A 241 21.19 -7.77 -18.26
CA LYS A 241 19.99 -7.69 -19.09
C LYS A 241 18.73 -7.57 -18.21
N TYR A 242 17.79 -6.74 -18.64
CA TYR A 242 16.49 -6.54 -17.99
C TYR A 242 15.36 -6.83 -18.98
N ILE A 243 14.34 -7.56 -18.52
CA ILE A 243 13.10 -7.81 -19.27
C ILE A 243 11.96 -7.15 -18.51
N ASN A 244 11.43 -6.06 -19.06
CA ASN A 244 10.35 -5.29 -18.47
C ASN A 244 8.98 -5.77 -18.96
N ILE A 245 8.32 -6.60 -18.15
CA ILE A 245 7.06 -7.27 -18.50
C ILE A 245 5.81 -6.39 -18.32
N LYS A 246 5.95 -5.14 -17.88
CA LYS A 246 4.81 -4.24 -17.63
C LYS A 246 4.05 -3.87 -18.91
N GLY A 247 4.68 -4.02 -20.08
CA GLY A 247 4.07 -3.76 -21.38
C GLY A 247 3.16 -4.86 -21.91
N ILE A 248 3.13 -6.03 -21.27
CA ILE A 248 2.31 -7.18 -21.67
C ILE A 248 0.86 -6.96 -21.17
N PRO A 249 -0.14 -6.78 -22.07
CA PRO A 249 -1.51 -6.49 -21.68
C PRO A 249 -2.15 -7.55 -20.77
N GLU A 250 -1.87 -8.83 -21.02
CA GLU A 250 -2.39 -9.98 -20.30
C GLU A 250 -2.01 -9.94 -18.81
N LEU A 251 -0.86 -9.35 -18.47
CA LEU A 251 -0.40 -9.20 -17.09
C LEU A 251 -1.04 -8.02 -16.37
N SER A 252 -1.82 -7.18 -17.06
CA SER A 252 -2.50 -6.01 -16.50
C SER A 252 -4.03 -6.14 -16.51
N VAL A 253 -4.55 -7.33 -16.86
CA VAL A 253 -5.99 -7.62 -16.90
C VAL A 253 -6.62 -7.43 -15.53
N ILE A 254 -7.83 -6.87 -15.51
CA ILE A 254 -8.70 -6.81 -14.34
C ILE A 254 -10.07 -7.26 -14.82
N ASP A 255 -10.52 -8.43 -14.38
CA ASP A 255 -11.84 -8.95 -14.70
C ASP A 255 -12.66 -9.17 -13.42
N ARG A 256 -13.91 -8.68 -13.43
CA ARG A 256 -14.86 -8.80 -12.32
C ARG A 256 -16.03 -9.64 -12.79
N SER A 257 -16.23 -10.77 -12.12
CA SER A 257 -17.37 -11.66 -12.36
C SER A 257 -18.18 -11.87 -11.08
N ASN A 258 -19.32 -12.53 -11.20
CA ASN A 258 -20.10 -12.99 -10.04
C ASN A 258 -19.38 -14.07 -9.21
N LYS A 259 -18.28 -14.65 -9.72
CA LYS A 259 -17.49 -15.65 -8.98
C LYS A 259 -16.36 -15.02 -8.16
N GLY A 260 -15.95 -13.80 -8.48
CA GLY A 260 -14.76 -13.18 -7.93
C GLY A 260 -14.07 -12.22 -8.90
N VAL A 261 -12.85 -11.84 -8.53
CA VAL A 261 -12.03 -10.88 -9.25
C VAL A 261 -10.74 -11.55 -9.73
N GLU A 262 -10.47 -11.49 -11.02
CA GLU A 262 -9.18 -11.86 -11.60
C GLU A 262 -8.31 -10.61 -11.78
N ILE A 263 -7.06 -10.68 -11.32
CA ILE A 263 -6.10 -9.58 -11.34
C ILE A 263 -4.79 -10.06 -11.97
N GLY A 264 -4.33 -9.37 -13.01
CA GLY A 264 -3.06 -9.63 -13.65
C GLY A 264 -1.85 -9.34 -12.74
N ALA A 265 -0.76 -10.08 -12.93
CA ALA A 265 0.42 -10.03 -12.08
C ALA A 265 1.16 -8.68 -12.05
N ALA A 266 1.03 -7.87 -13.10
CA ALA A 266 1.63 -6.54 -13.22
C ALA A 266 0.76 -5.41 -12.62
N VAL A 267 -0.46 -5.71 -12.16
CA VAL A 267 -1.34 -4.74 -11.48
C VAL A 267 -0.68 -4.28 -10.18
N SER A 268 -0.65 -2.96 -9.97
CA SER A 268 -0.03 -2.36 -8.77
C SER A 268 -0.84 -2.68 -7.52
N ILE A 269 -0.17 -2.69 -6.36
CA ILE A 269 -0.84 -2.93 -5.07
C ILE A 269 -1.88 -1.83 -4.82
N SER A 270 -1.58 -0.57 -5.16
CA SER A 270 -2.54 0.53 -5.05
C SER A 270 -3.79 0.29 -5.90
N LYS A 271 -3.64 -0.22 -7.13
CA LYS A 271 -4.78 -0.50 -7.99
C LYS A 271 -5.60 -1.68 -7.48
N ALA A 272 -4.95 -2.72 -6.95
CA ALA A 272 -5.63 -3.82 -6.29
C ALA A 272 -6.45 -3.36 -5.07
N ILE A 273 -5.92 -2.45 -4.25
CA ILE A 273 -6.67 -1.85 -3.14
C ILE A 273 -7.94 -1.16 -3.66
N GLU A 274 -7.83 -0.31 -4.69
CA GLU A 274 -8.98 0.35 -5.31
C GLU A 274 -10.02 -0.68 -5.81
N ILE A 275 -9.57 -1.77 -6.44
CA ILE A 275 -10.45 -2.82 -6.95
C ILE A 275 -11.23 -3.52 -5.82
N PHE A 276 -10.59 -3.78 -4.68
CA PHE A 276 -11.22 -4.49 -3.57
C PHE A 276 -12.05 -3.58 -2.65
N SER A 277 -11.76 -2.26 -2.61
CA SER A 277 -12.49 -1.30 -1.76
C SER A 277 -13.98 -1.20 -2.08
N ASP A 278 -14.37 -1.42 -3.34
CA ASP A 278 -15.77 -1.35 -3.80
C ASP A 278 -16.50 -2.70 -3.72
N GLY A 279 -15.92 -3.68 -3.04
CA GLY A 279 -16.37 -5.08 -3.06
C GLY A 279 -17.19 -5.53 -1.85
N THR A 280 -17.36 -6.86 -1.75
CA THR A 280 -18.00 -7.53 -0.61
C THR A 280 -17.23 -7.30 0.70
N PRO A 281 -17.80 -7.62 1.88
CA PRO A 281 -17.11 -7.44 3.16
C PRO A 281 -15.71 -8.06 3.20
N VAL A 282 -15.52 -9.22 2.55
CA VAL A 282 -14.21 -9.87 2.39
C VAL A 282 -13.28 -8.96 1.61
N PHE A 283 -13.65 -8.52 0.40
CA PHE A 283 -12.82 -7.62 -0.41
C PHE A 283 -12.48 -6.32 0.33
N ARG A 284 -13.42 -5.68 1.03
CA ARG A 284 -13.13 -4.47 1.82
C ARG A 284 -12.10 -4.71 2.92
N LYS A 285 -12.16 -5.87 3.60
CA LYS A 285 -11.15 -6.29 4.59
C LYS A 285 -9.80 -6.56 3.94
N ILE A 286 -9.75 -7.17 2.76
CA ILE A 286 -8.53 -7.31 1.96
C ILE A 286 -7.93 -5.93 1.66
N ALA A 287 -8.72 -5.00 1.12
CA ALA A 287 -8.29 -3.64 0.81
C ALA A 287 -7.72 -2.92 2.04
N SER A 288 -8.42 -3.00 3.19
CA SER A 288 -8.00 -2.41 4.46
C SER A 288 -6.69 -3.02 4.99
N HIS A 289 -6.44 -4.32 4.76
CA HIS A 289 -5.17 -4.93 5.15
C HIS A 289 -4.03 -4.49 4.22
N LEU A 290 -4.29 -4.50 2.91
CA LEU A 290 -3.31 -4.11 1.88
C LEU A 290 -2.91 -2.63 2.00
N SER A 291 -3.79 -1.74 2.48
CA SER A 291 -3.46 -0.33 2.69
C SER A 291 -2.36 -0.11 3.75
N LYS A 292 -2.13 -1.09 4.64
CA LYS A 292 -1.06 -1.09 5.66
C LYS A 292 0.28 -1.57 5.09
N VAL A 293 0.29 -2.13 3.88
CA VAL A 293 1.50 -2.66 3.23
C VAL A 293 2.30 -1.52 2.62
N ALA A 294 3.52 -1.32 3.12
CA ALA A 294 4.43 -0.27 2.66
C ALA A 294 3.78 1.12 2.59
N SER A 295 4.40 2.05 1.85
CA SER A 295 3.90 3.41 1.66
C SER A 295 3.14 3.55 0.34
N PRO A 296 2.31 4.59 0.15
CA PRO A 296 1.59 4.81 -1.11
C PRO A 296 2.50 4.79 -2.34
N PHE A 297 3.64 5.48 -2.30
CA PHE A 297 4.59 5.54 -3.42
C PHE A 297 5.36 4.23 -3.66
N ILE A 298 5.37 3.30 -2.70
CA ILE A 298 5.85 1.92 -2.93
C ILE A 298 4.73 1.08 -3.52
N ARG A 299 3.49 1.18 -3.01
CA ARG A 299 2.33 0.45 -3.53
C ARG A 299 1.94 0.83 -4.96
N ASN A 300 2.17 2.08 -5.35
CA ASN A 300 1.95 2.57 -6.72
C ASN A 300 2.88 1.88 -7.73
N MET A 301 4.07 1.46 -7.30
CA MET A 301 5.06 0.80 -8.14
C MET A 301 5.05 -0.73 -7.97
N GLY A 302 4.96 -1.23 -6.74
CA GLY A 302 4.99 -2.65 -6.44
C GLY A 302 3.74 -3.34 -6.97
N THR A 303 3.89 -4.56 -7.49
CA THR A 303 2.79 -5.32 -8.08
C THR A 303 2.35 -6.45 -7.17
N ILE A 304 1.08 -6.85 -7.25
CA ILE A 304 0.58 -8.00 -6.49
C ILE A 304 1.35 -9.27 -6.90
N GLY A 305 1.55 -9.47 -8.21
CA GLY A 305 2.26 -10.66 -8.71
C GLY A 305 3.73 -10.71 -8.29
N GLY A 306 4.43 -9.57 -8.27
CA GLY A 306 5.78 -9.50 -7.73
C GLY A 306 5.83 -9.90 -6.25
N ASN A 307 4.83 -9.53 -5.46
CA ASN A 307 4.71 -9.92 -4.06
C ASN A 307 4.53 -11.43 -3.89
N VAL A 308 3.66 -12.04 -4.71
CA VAL A 308 3.38 -13.49 -4.71
C VAL A 308 4.62 -14.27 -5.14
N ILE A 309 5.29 -13.89 -6.23
CA ILE A 309 6.53 -14.52 -6.69
C ILE A 309 7.64 -14.39 -5.63
N MET A 310 7.78 -13.23 -4.98
CA MET A 310 8.76 -13.06 -3.91
C MET A 310 8.50 -13.99 -2.73
N ALA A 311 7.25 -14.20 -2.32
CA ALA A 311 6.90 -15.10 -1.23
C ALA A 311 7.12 -16.58 -1.58
N GLN A 312 7.03 -16.94 -2.85
CA GLN A 312 7.26 -18.32 -3.30
C GLN A 312 8.75 -18.63 -3.52
N ARG A 313 9.53 -17.65 -3.99
CA ARG A 313 10.95 -17.85 -4.33
C ARG A 313 11.92 -17.52 -3.20
N LEU A 314 11.51 -16.66 -2.26
CA LEU A 314 12.35 -16.11 -1.19
C LEU A 314 11.61 -16.21 0.15
N PRO A 315 12.31 -16.22 1.29
CA PRO A 315 11.69 -16.24 2.62
C PRO A 315 11.03 -14.88 2.98
N PHE A 316 10.04 -14.46 2.19
CA PHE A 316 9.43 -13.14 2.22
C PHE A 316 8.10 -13.14 2.98
N ALA A 317 8.12 -12.47 4.13
CA ALA A 317 6.95 -12.26 4.97
C ALA A 317 5.92 -11.31 4.32
N SER A 318 5.11 -11.84 3.42
CA SER A 318 4.10 -11.08 2.68
C SER A 318 2.76 -11.01 3.43
N ASP A 319 2.37 -9.78 3.80
CA ASP A 319 0.99 -9.46 4.22
C ASP A 319 -0.04 -9.79 3.13
N ILE A 320 0.32 -9.58 1.85
CA ILE A 320 -0.58 -9.79 0.71
C ILE A 320 -0.89 -11.28 0.54
N VAL A 321 0.13 -12.12 0.51
CA VAL A 321 -0.04 -13.58 0.33
C VAL A 321 -0.83 -14.19 1.47
N THR A 322 -0.60 -13.74 2.71
CA THR A 322 -1.34 -14.23 3.88
C THR A 322 -2.85 -14.01 3.73
N VAL A 323 -3.24 -12.80 3.31
CA VAL A 323 -4.65 -12.45 3.12
C VAL A 323 -5.27 -13.18 1.94
N LEU A 324 -4.55 -13.29 0.82
CA LEU A 324 -5.01 -14.01 -0.36
C LEU A 324 -5.15 -15.52 -0.11
N LEU A 325 -4.27 -16.09 0.71
CA LEU A 325 -4.32 -17.51 1.10
C LEU A 325 -5.58 -17.80 1.90
N ALA A 326 -5.90 -16.96 2.88
CA ALA A 326 -7.14 -17.08 3.66
C ALA A 326 -8.40 -16.90 2.81
N ALA A 327 -8.34 -16.00 1.82
CA ALA A 327 -9.44 -15.76 0.89
C ALA A 327 -9.66 -16.90 -0.11
N GLY A 328 -8.84 -17.96 -0.11
CA GLY A 328 -8.97 -19.09 -1.04
C GLY A 328 -8.60 -18.74 -2.48
N SER A 329 -7.63 -17.84 -2.66
CA SER A 329 -7.22 -17.39 -3.99
C SER A 329 -6.53 -18.49 -4.79
N THR A 330 -6.63 -18.41 -6.11
CA THR A 330 -5.88 -19.25 -7.06
C THR A 330 -4.94 -18.41 -7.90
N VAL A 331 -3.92 -19.04 -8.46
CA VAL A 331 -2.93 -18.40 -9.33
C VAL A 331 -2.81 -19.15 -10.65
N THR A 332 -2.67 -18.40 -11.73
CA THR A 332 -2.38 -18.95 -13.06
C THR A 332 -0.93 -18.63 -13.41
N ILE A 333 -0.11 -19.67 -13.61
CA ILE A 333 1.29 -19.54 -14.00
C ILE A 333 1.51 -20.12 -15.40
N GLN A 334 2.44 -19.50 -16.12
CA GLN A 334 2.99 -20.02 -17.36
C GLN A 334 4.42 -20.51 -17.10
N THR A 335 4.63 -21.79 -17.29
CA THR A 335 5.96 -22.41 -17.31
C THR A 335 6.48 -22.47 -18.76
N ALA A 336 7.71 -22.95 -18.96
CA ALA A 336 8.25 -23.13 -20.31
C ALA A 336 7.41 -24.08 -21.20
N SER A 337 6.68 -25.05 -20.61
CA SER A 337 5.99 -26.11 -21.36
C SER A 337 4.46 -26.09 -21.25
N LYS A 338 3.90 -25.46 -20.21
CA LYS A 338 2.46 -25.48 -19.95
C LYS A 338 1.99 -24.32 -19.07
N MET A 339 0.70 -24.03 -19.19
CA MET A 339 -0.04 -23.17 -18.27
C MET A 339 -0.65 -24.04 -17.15
N LEU A 340 -0.58 -23.56 -15.91
CA LEU A 340 -1.14 -24.23 -14.73
C LEU A 340 -2.00 -23.25 -13.95
N CYS A 341 -3.16 -23.73 -13.48
CA CYS A 341 -3.96 -23.03 -12.46
C CYS A 341 -3.87 -23.84 -11.17
N LEU A 342 -3.41 -23.18 -10.10
CA LEU A 342 -3.12 -23.79 -8.81
C LEU A 342 -3.83 -23.00 -7.71
N THR A 343 -4.21 -23.66 -6.62
CA THR A 343 -4.50 -22.92 -5.40
C THR A 343 -3.25 -22.17 -4.94
N LEU A 344 -3.42 -21.04 -4.25
CA LEU A 344 -2.27 -20.30 -3.73
C LEU A 344 -1.45 -21.15 -2.74
N GLU A 345 -2.09 -22.05 -2.00
CA GLU A 345 -1.41 -23.00 -1.11
C GLU A 345 -0.51 -23.97 -1.89
N GLU A 346 -1.04 -24.66 -2.90
CA GLU A 346 -0.26 -25.55 -3.77
C GLU A 346 0.90 -24.83 -4.46
N PHE A 347 0.70 -23.57 -4.86
CA PHE A 347 1.75 -22.77 -5.48
C PHE A 347 2.89 -22.43 -4.51
N LEU A 348 2.57 -22.12 -3.25
CA LEU A 348 3.57 -21.81 -2.22
C LEU A 348 4.35 -23.05 -1.78
N GLU A 349 3.71 -24.22 -1.75
CA GLU A 349 4.34 -25.49 -1.36
C GLU A 349 5.22 -26.10 -2.46
N GLN A 350 5.10 -25.63 -3.71
CA GLN A 350 5.96 -26.06 -4.80
C GLN A 350 7.42 -25.61 -4.60
N PRO A 351 8.40 -26.35 -5.17
CA PRO A 351 9.78 -25.87 -5.24
C PRO A 351 9.86 -24.45 -5.83
N PRO A 352 10.82 -23.62 -5.38
CA PRO A 352 10.98 -22.25 -5.88
C PRO A 352 10.93 -22.18 -7.41
N CYS A 353 10.09 -21.28 -7.92
CA CYS A 353 9.94 -21.08 -9.36
C CYS A 353 11.29 -20.76 -10.00
N ASP A 354 11.52 -21.36 -11.17
CA ASP A 354 12.66 -21.02 -11.99
C ASP A 354 12.56 -19.59 -12.55
N ALA A 355 13.62 -19.12 -13.19
CA ALA A 355 13.67 -17.77 -13.75
C ALA A 355 12.76 -17.58 -14.98
N LYS A 356 12.24 -18.67 -15.58
CA LYS A 356 11.41 -18.66 -16.80
C LYS A 356 9.92 -18.82 -16.49
N THR A 357 9.56 -19.04 -15.23
CA THR A 357 8.17 -19.15 -14.79
C THR A 357 7.58 -17.76 -14.58
N ILE A 358 6.43 -17.51 -15.21
CA ILE A 358 5.70 -16.25 -15.13
C ILE A 358 4.37 -16.47 -14.43
N LEU A 359 4.09 -15.66 -13.41
CA LEU A 359 2.75 -15.52 -12.87
C LEU A 359 1.94 -14.63 -13.82
N LEU A 360 0.82 -15.14 -14.32
CA LEU A 360 -0.07 -14.43 -15.23
C LEU A 360 -1.15 -13.66 -14.45
N THR A 361 -1.99 -14.41 -13.72
CA THR A 361 -3.15 -13.86 -13.01
C THR A 361 -3.29 -14.45 -11.61
N ILE A 362 -4.01 -13.72 -10.77
CA ILE A 362 -4.42 -14.11 -9.43
C ILE A 362 -5.93 -13.93 -9.37
N PHE A 363 -6.65 -14.99 -9.06
CA PHE A 363 -8.11 -14.96 -8.90
C PHE A 363 -8.47 -15.01 -7.42
N VAL A 364 -9.27 -14.04 -6.97
CA VAL A 364 -9.79 -13.97 -5.60
C VAL A 364 -11.30 -14.21 -5.65
N PRO A 365 -11.80 -15.30 -5.04
CA PRO A 365 -13.22 -15.64 -5.09
C PRO A 365 -14.06 -14.62 -4.30
N ASP A 366 -15.29 -14.41 -4.77
CA ASP A 366 -16.29 -13.68 -4.01
C ASP A 366 -17.03 -14.65 -3.08
N TRP A 367 -16.94 -14.37 -1.78
CA TRP A 367 -17.59 -15.17 -0.75
C TRP A 367 -19.01 -14.69 -0.43
N GLY A 368 -19.45 -13.56 -1.01
CA GLY A 368 -20.73 -12.94 -0.66
C GLY A 368 -20.73 -12.32 0.74
N SER A 369 -21.92 -12.07 1.27
CA SER A 369 -22.13 -11.47 2.60
C SER A 369 -22.66 -12.44 3.65
N ASP A 370 -23.33 -13.50 3.23
CA ASP A 370 -24.20 -14.25 4.14
C ASP A 370 -23.40 -15.34 4.85
N ASN A 371 -23.41 -15.28 6.18
CA ASN A 371 -22.74 -16.22 7.06
C ASN A 371 -21.23 -16.39 6.83
N ILE A 372 -20.57 -15.37 6.25
CA ILE A 372 -19.13 -15.32 6.08
C ILE A 372 -18.53 -14.31 7.03
N ILE A 373 -17.50 -14.74 7.75
CA ILE A 373 -16.73 -13.89 8.66
C ILE A 373 -15.28 -13.96 8.21
N PHE A 374 -14.76 -12.81 7.79
CA PHE A 374 -13.37 -12.66 7.36
C PHE A 374 -12.67 -11.59 8.18
N GLU A 375 -11.70 -12.00 8.98
CA GLU A 375 -10.96 -11.12 9.85
C GLU A 375 -9.46 -11.22 9.60
N THR A 376 -8.79 -10.07 9.65
CA THR A 376 -7.33 -10.00 9.47
C THR A 376 -6.70 -9.34 10.68
N SER A 377 -5.56 -9.86 11.12
CA SER A 377 -4.82 -9.35 12.27
C SER A 377 -3.37 -9.10 11.88
N ARG A 378 -2.76 -8.10 12.51
CA ARG A 378 -1.39 -7.69 12.20
C ARG A 378 -0.73 -7.04 13.42
N ALA A 379 0.42 -7.57 13.82
CA ALA A 379 1.29 -6.95 14.80
C ALA A 379 2.59 -6.52 14.14
N ALA A 380 2.95 -5.24 14.29
CA ALA A 380 4.15 -4.67 13.70
C ALA A 380 4.71 -3.57 14.62
N PRO A 381 5.99 -3.19 14.48
CA PRO A 381 6.57 -2.05 15.21
C PRO A 381 5.79 -0.74 15.00
N ARG A 382 5.15 -0.60 13.83
CA ARG A 382 4.20 0.47 13.51
C ARG A 382 2.89 -0.18 13.04
N PRO A 383 1.82 -0.16 13.86
CA PRO A 383 0.60 -0.91 13.57
C PRO A 383 -0.14 -0.38 12.33
N PHE A 384 -0.06 0.92 12.07
CA PHE A 384 -0.73 1.59 10.95
C PHE A 384 -0.01 1.47 9.59
N GLY A 385 1.03 0.63 9.49
CA GLY A 385 1.70 0.32 8.23
C GLY A 385 3.15 0.80 8.16
N ASN A 386 3.72 0.80 6.94
CA ASN A 386 5.11 1.20 6.69
C ASN A 386 6.18 0.45 7.51
N ALA A 387 5.86 -0.74 8.03
CA ALA A 387 6.79 -1.59 8.77
C ALA A 387 6.42 -3.05 8.49
N VAL A 388 7.42 -3.93 8.37
CA VAL A 388 7.17 -5.38 8.27
C VAL A 388 6.54 -5.86 9.57
N SER A 389 5.53 -6.74 9.47
CA SER A 389 4.87 -7.32 10.63
C SER A 389 5.76 -8.36 11.32
N TYR A 390 5.62 -8.48 12.64
CA TYR A 390 6.16 -9.61 13.39
C TYR A 390 5.37 -10.88 13.07
N VAL A 391 4.04 -10.75 13.07
CA VAL A 391 3.07 -11.78 12.68
C VAL A 391 1.86 -11.06 12.10
N ASN A 392 1.27 -11.65 11.06
CA ASN A 392 -0.06 -11.33 10.58
C ASN A 392 -0.86 -12.63 10.40
N SER A 393 -2.17 -12.49 10.30
CA SER A 393 -3.06 -13.60 9.99
C SER A 393 -4.28 -13.09 9.23
N ALA A 394 -4.92 -14.00 8.52
CA ALA A 394 -6.21 -13.79 7.92
C ALA A 394 -7.02 -15.07 8.08
N PHE A 395 -8.22 -14.94 8.62
CA PHE A 395 -9.10 -16.05 8.95
C PHE A 395 -10.44 -15.87 8.27
N LEU A 396 -10.89 -16.91 7.59
CA LEU A 396 -12.18 -16.99 6.93
C LEU A 396 -12.98 -18.11 7.59
N ALA A 397 -14.19 -17.83 8.05
CA ALA A 397 -15.12 -18.85 8.52
C ALA A 397 -16.46 -18.70 7.81
N ARG A 398 -17.00 -19.83 7.34
CA ARG A 398 -18.40 -19.98 6.97
C ARG A 398 -19.12 -20.60 8.15
N THR A 399 -20.17 -19.94 8.61
CA THR A 399 -20.93 -20.38 9.77
C THR A 399 -22.37 -20.75 9.41
N SER A 400 -23.05 -21.50 10.26
CA SER A 400 -24.50 -21.64 10.20
C SER A 400 -25.12 -21.63 11.60
N GLY A 401 -26.41 -21.35 11.66
CA GLY A 401 -27.18 -21.27 12.91
C GLY A 401 -27.73 -19.87 13.21
N VAL A 402 -28.75 -19.82 14.07
CA VAL A 402 -29.35 -18.57 14.54
C VAL A 402 -28.71 -18.19 15.86
N ALA A 403 -28.19 -16.96 15.95
CA ALA A 403 -27.49 -16.41 17.12
C ALA A 403 -28.26 -16.49 18.46
N ALA A 404 -29.57 -16.80 18.43
CA ALA A 404 -30.47 -16.70 19.56
C ALA A 404 -30.58 -17.96 20.45
N SER A 405 -30.04 -19.13 20.08
CA SER A 405 -30.20 -20.31 20.97
C SER A 405 -29.20 -21.49 20.83
N GLU A 406 -28.54 -21.71 19.68
CA GLU A 406 -27.69 -22.92 19.50
C GLU A 406 -26.21 -22.64 19.17
N GLY A 407 -25.79 -21.37 19.15
CA GLY A 407 -24.42 -20.98 18.81
C GLY A 407 -24.11 -21.09 17.32
N LEU A 408 -23.14 -20.30 16.86
CA LEU A 408 -22.66 -20.41 15.48
C LEU A 408 -21.85 -21.71 15.33
N ILE A 409 -22.27 -22.55 14.38
CA ILE A 409 -21.54 -23.75 13.96
C ILE A 409 -20.58 -23.35 12.84
N ILE A 410 -19.32 -23.77 12.93
CA ILE A 410 -18.32 -23.54 11.88
C ILE A 410 -18.49 -24.62 10.81
N GLU A 411 -19.02 -24.27 9.64
CA GLU A 411 -19.18 -25.21 8.52
C GLU A 411 -17.87 -25.43 7.77
N ASP A 412 -17.13 -24.35 7.57
CA ASP A 412 -15.83 -24.35 6.92
C ASP A 412 -14.98 -23.21 7.46
N ILE A 413 -13.65 -23.43 7.51
CA ILE A 413 -12.74 -22.45 8.07
C ILE A 413 -11.36 -22.54 7.42
N CYS A 414 -10.77 -21.38 7.15
CA CYS A 414 -9.41 -21.22 6.68
C CYS A 414 -8.66 -20.32 7.67
N LEU A 415 -7.56 -20.82 8.22
CA LEU A 415 -6.74 -20.17 9.22
C LEU A 415 -5.32 -19.93 8.67
N ALA A 416 -5.15 -18.85 7.90
CA ALA A 416 -3.85 -18.50 7.34
C ALA A 416 -3.05 -17.61 8.31
N PHE A 417 -1.80 -18.01 8.54
CA PHE A 417 -0.80 -17.23 9.26
C PHE A 417 0.33 -16.86 8.29
N GLY A 418 0.80 -15.61 8.31
CA GLY A 418 1.97 -15.25 7.51
C GLY A 418 3.24 -15.83 8.11
N ALA A 419 4.37 -15.56 7.45
CA ALA A 419 5.68 -16.06 7.87
C ALA A 419 6.05 -15.63 9.31
N TYR A 420 5.78 -16.50 10.29
CA TYR A 420 6.07 -16.31 11.72
C TYR A 420 7.45 -16.87 12.13
N GLY A 421 8.35 -17.04 11.16
CA GLY A 421 9.60 -17.81 11.31
C GLY A 421 9.66 -19.03 10.39
N VAL A 422 8.79 -19.10 9.39
CA VAL A 422 8.78 -20.08 8.28
C VAL A 422 8.89 -19.32 6.95
N ASP A 423 9.17 -20.01 5.85
CA ASP A 423 9.52 -19.36 4.57
C ASP A 423 8.39 -18.54 3.95
N HIS A 424 7.14 -18.99 4.07
CA HIS A 424 5.96 -18.35 3.50
C HIS A 424 4.73 -18.45 4.41
N ALA A 425 3.60 -17.88 3.99
CA ALA A 425 2.34 -18.01 4.70
C ALA A 425 1.83 -19.47 4.68
N THR A 426 1.28 -19.94 5.79
CA THR A 426 0.84 -21.33 5.96
C THR A 426 -0.52 -21.41 6.62
N ARG A 427 -1.26 -22.47 6.34
CA ARG A 427 -2.55 -22.76 7.00
C ARG A 427 -2.40 -23.66 8.20
N ALA A 428 -3.16 -23.40 9.25
CA ALA A 428 -3.25 -24.27 10.41
C ALA A 428 -4.25 -25.43 10.18
N ARG A 429 -4.00 -26.27 9.17
CA ARG A 429 -4.89 -27.36 8.72
C ARG A 429 -5.42 -28.24 9.86
N LYS A 430 -4.55 -28.65 10.80
CA LYS A 430 -4.94 -29.45 11.97
C LYS A 430 -5.99 -28.76 12.85
N VAL A 431 -5.88 -27.44 13.00
CA VAL A 431 -6.83 -26.64 13.79
C VAL A 431 -8.13 -26.43 13.01
N GLU A 432 -8.03 -26.20 11.69
CA GLU A 432 -9.20 -26.08 10.81
C GLU A 432 -10.06 -27.37 10.83
N GLU A 433 -9.43 -28.53 10.67
CA GLU A 433 -10.08 -29.85 10.75
C GLU A 433 -10.75 -30.09 12.10
N PHE A 434 -10.08 -29.67 13.20
CA PHE A 434 -10.66 -29.77 14.53
C PHE A 434 -11.90 -28.88 14.70
N LEU A 435 -11.90 -27.67 14.14
CA LEU A 435 -12.99 -26.70 14.32
C LEU A 435 -14.19 -26.97 13.42
N LYS A 436 -13.99 -27.63 12.28
CA LYS A 436 -15.05 -27.94 11.33
C LYS A 436 -16.18 -28.76 11.97
N GLY A 437 -17.41 -28.29 11.80
CA GLY A 437 -18.64 -28.87 12.36
C GLY A 437 -18.87 -28.60 13.85
N LYS A 438 -18.03 -27.80 14.52
CA LYS A 438 -18.20 -27.49 15.96
C LYS A 438 -18.88 -26.16 16.19
N SER A 439 -19.63 -26.08 17.29
CA SER A 439 -20.08 -24.82 17.86
C SER A 439 -18.96 -24.18 18.68
N VAL A 440 -18.86 -22.86 18.61
CA VAL A 440 -17.82 -22.12 19.32
C VAL A 440 -18.15 -22.02 20.81
N SER A 441 -17.34 -22.67 21.64
CA SER A 441 -17.47 -22.67 23.10
C SER A 441 -16.11 -22.56 23.77
N ALA A 442 -16.06 -22.17 25.06
CA ALA A 442 -14.79 -22.01 25.77
C ALA A 442 -13.88 -23.26 25.75
N PRO A 443 -14.39 -24.50 25.91
CA PRO A 443 -13.56 -25.70 25.76
C PRO A 443 -13.01 -25.89 24.34
N VAL A 444 -13.82 -25.60 23.31
CA VAL A 444 -13.39 -25.69 21.90
C VAL A 444 -12.30 -24.67 21.59
N ILE A 445 -12.42 -23.44 22.10
CA ILE A 445 -11.41 -22.39 21.95
C ILE A 445 -10.10 -22.80 22.61
N LEU A 446 -10.16 -23.33 23.84
CA LEU A 446 -8.97 -23.76 24.59
C LEU A 446 -8.21 -24.86 23.83
N GLU A 447 -8.93 -25.88 23.36
CA GLU A 447 -8.35 -26.99 22.61
C GLU A 447 -7.75 -26.51 21.27
N ALA A 448 -8.46 -25.65 20.52
CA ALA A 448 -7.95 -25.09 19.28
C ALA A 448 -6.65 -24.28 19.48
N VAL A 449 -6.57 -23.51 20.57
CA VAL A 449 -5.36 -22.77 20.96
C VAL A 449 -4.21 -23.70 21.34
N GLN A 450 -4.49 -24.81 22.05
CA GLN A 450 -3.47 -25.81 22.39
C GLN A 450 -2.92 -26.47 21.12
N LEU A 451 -3.81 -26.91 20.22
CA LEU A 451 -3.43 -27.48 18.92
C LEU A 451 -2.60 -26.49 18.08
N LEU A 452 -2.94 -25.20 18.11
CA LEU A 452 -2.20 -24.19 17.36
C LEU A 452 -0.74 -24.07 17.85
N LYS A 453 -0.48 -24.19 19.16
CA LYS A 453 0.89 -24.10 19.69
C LYS A 453 1.81 -25.20 19.14
N ASP A 454 1.26 -26.36 18.81
CA ASP A 454 2.01 -27.46 18.21
C ASP A 454 2.23 -27.27 16.70
N VAL A 455 1.40 -26.44 16.06
CA VAL A 455 1.50 -26.11 14.62
C VAL A 455 2.44 -24.93 14.38
N VAL A 456 2.35 -23.90 15.23
CA VAL A 456 3.13 -22.66 15.09
C VAL A 456 4.48 -22.83 15.77
N SER A 457 5.43 -23.40 15.04
CA SER A 457 6.81 -23.57 15.48
C SER A 457 7.76 -22.73 14.61
N PRO A 458 8.22 -21.55 15.08
CA PRO A 458 9.20 -20.75 14.36
C PRO A 458 10.52 -21.51 14.15
N SER A 459 11.16 -21.33 12.99
CA SER A 459 12.47 -21.92 12.70
C SER A 459 13.56 -21.36 13.61
N GLU A 460 14.63 -22.14 13.79
CA GLU A 460 15.81 -21.72 14.54
C GLU A 460 16.36 -20.39 14.01
N GLY A 461 16.75 -19.47 14.91
CA GLY A 461 17.21 -18.13 14.55
C GLY A 461 16.10 -17.09 14.34
N THR A 462 14.82 -17.45 14.45
CA THR A 462 13.72 -16.48 14.39
C THR A 462 13.81 -15.46 15.53
N THR A 463 13.71 -14.18 15.21
CA THR A 463 13.69 -13.10 16.22
C THR A 463 12.38 -13.10 17.01
N HIS A 464 12.45 -13.02 18.34
CA HIS A 464 11.29 -12.98 19.24
C HIS A 464 10.31 -14.16 19.07
N PRO A 465 10.76 -15.42 19.10
CA PRO A 465 9.93 -16.58 18.75
C PRO A 465 8.74 -16.73 19.72
N GLU A 466 8.96 -16.59 21.03
CA GLU A 466 7.89 -16.67 22.04
C GLU A 466 6.81 -15.61 21.83
N TYR A 467 7.21 -14.37 21.50
CA TYR A 467 6.27 -13.29 21.21
C TYR A 467 5.46 -13.57 19.95
N ARG A 468 6.08 -14.11 18.89
CA ARG A 468 5.39 -14.50 17.65
C ARG A 468 4.37 -15.61 17.88
N VAL A 469 4.73 -16.65 18.64
CA VAL A 469 3.81 -17.73 19.02
C VAL A 469 2.65 -17.18 19.85
N SER A 470 2.94 -16.33 20.84
CA SER A 470 1.91 -15.69 21.65
C SER A 470 0.95 -14.86 20.81
N LEU A 471 1.45 -14.11 19.83
CA LEU A 471 0.63 -13.31 18.91
C LEU A 471 -0.29 -14.20 18.05
N ALA A 472 0.24 -15.28 17.47
CA ALA A 472 -0.55 -16.21 16.66
C ALA A 472 -1.71 -16.81 17.48
N VAL A 473 -1.43 -17.23 18.72
CA VAL A 473 -2.44 -17.70 19.68
C VAL A 473 -3.45 -16.61 20.01
N SER A 474 -3.01 -15.39 20.30
CA SER A 474 -3.91 -14.27 20.59
C SER A 474 -4.84 -13.94 19.42
N PHE A 475 -4.34 -13.97 18.18
CA PHE A 475 -5.16 -13.74 17.00
C PHE A 475 -6.24 -14.80 16.85
N LEU A 476 -5.90 -16.09 16.98
CA LEU A 476 -6.89 -17.18 16.92
C LEU A 476 -7.91 -17.05 18.05
N PHE A 477 -7.45 -16.81 19.28
CA PHE A 477 -8.33 -16.64 20.43
C PHE A 477 -9.31 -15.48 20.23
N SER A 478 -8.84 -14.31 19.78
CA SER A 478 -9.69 -13.15 19.52
C SER A 478 -10.73 -13.43 18.43
N PHE A 479 -10.34 -14.10 17.35
CA PHE A 479 -11.25 -14.48 16.27
C PHE A 479 -12.35 -15.43 16.75
N LEU A 480 -11.98 -16.55 17.39
CA LEU A 480 -12.96 -17.51 17.88
C LEU A 480 -13.83 -16.91 19.00
N SER A 481 -13.27 -16.09 19.89
CA SER A 481 -14.05 -15.42 20.93
C SER A 481 -15.11 -14.48 20.35
N ALA A 482 -14.80 -13.78 19.25
CA ALA A 482 -15.78 -12.95 18.55
C ALA A 482 -16.91 -13.79 17.93
N LEU A 483 -16.59 -14.97 17.38
CA LEU A 483 -17.59 -15.93 16.90
C LEU A 483 -18.49 -16.44 18.04
N GLY A 484 -17.91 -16.71 19.21
CA GLY A 484 -18.64 -17.15 20.39
C GLY A 484 -19.49 -16.06 21.04
N ASN A 485 -19.02 -14.81 21.10
CA ASN A 485 -19.71 -13.71 21.80
C ASN A 485 -20.88 -13.09 21.03
N ASN A 486 -21.07 -13.41 19.74
CA ASN A 486 -22.34 -13.15 19.04
C ASN A 486 -23.55 -13.86 19.69
N LEU A 487 -23.33 -14.64 20.77
CA LEU A 487 -24.34 -15.26 21.63
C LEU A 487 -24.97 -14.34 22.69
N ASN A 488 -24.44 -13.14 22.97
CA ASN A 488 -24.94 -12.29 24.07
C ASN A 488 -25.31 -10.86 23.64
N SER A 489 -26.37 -10.73 22.84
CA SER A 489 -27.21 -9.51 22.83
C SER A 489 -28.63 -9.94 22.52
N PRO A 490 -29.47 -10.15 23.56
CA PRO A 490 -30.12 -9.02 24.20
C PRO A 490 -30.28 -9.14 25.74
N ASN A 491 -30.06 -8.04 26.46
CA ASN A 491 -30.46 -7.77 27.86
C ASN A 491 -30.11 -8.82 28.94
N GLY A 492 -29.10 -8.53 29.77
CA GLY A 492 -29.06 -9.01 31.16
C GLY A 492 -27.70 -9.48 31.68
N SER A 493 -26.94 -8.56 32.31
CA SER A 493 -26.17 -8.78 33.54
C SER A 493 -25.64 -10.19 33.85
N CYS A 494 -24.35 -10.45 33.57
CA CYS A 494 -23.31 -10.71 34.59
C CYS A 494 -22.02 -11.29 33.96
N ALA A 495 -20.95 -10.49 33.97
CA ALA A 495 -19.63 -10.80 34.55
C ALA A 495 -18.55 -9.99 33.83
N ASN A 496 -17.91 -9.11 34.60
CA ASN A 496 -16.89 -8.14 34.19
C ASN A 496 -15.70 -8.80 33.46
N GLY A 497 -15.75 -8.86 32.14
CA GLY A 497 -14.59 -8.80 31.25
C GLY A 497 -14.57 -7.42 30.59
N PRO A 498 -13.42 -6.87 30.16
CA PRO A 498 -13.39 -5.50 29.67
C PRO A 498 -14.08 -5.44 28.30
N GLU A 499 -15.38 -5.16 28.30
CA GLU A 499 -16.10 -4.46 27.23
C GLU A 499 -15.61 -2.99 27.12
N LYS A 500 -14.30 -2.78 27.24
CA LYS A 500 -13.68 -1.81 26.35
C LYS A 500 -13.69 -2.51 25.01
N HIS A 501 -14.78 -2.33 24.26
CA HIS A 501 -14.67 -2.29 22.81
C HIS A 501 -13.31 -1.68 22.51
N ILE A 502 -12.44 -2.46 21.88
CA ILE A 502 -11.38 -1.89 21.09
C ILE A 502 -12.14 -1.17 19.96
N LYS A 503 -12.70 0.00 20.28
CA LYS A 503 -12.66 1.13 19.37
C LYS A 503 -11.17 1.28 19.13
N VAL A 504 -10.64 0.51 18.19
CA VAL A 504 -9.51 0.97 17.41
C VAL A 504 -9.94 2.38 17.04
N ALA A 505 -9.18 3.37 17.50
CA ALA A 505 -9.49 4.77 17.28
C ALA A 505 -10.00 4.90 15.84
N ASN A 506 -11.10 5.63 15.64
CA ASN A 506 -11.59 5.85 14.29
C ASN A 506 -10.41 6.47 13.51
N ASP A 507 -9.79 5.69 12.63
CA ASP A 507 -8.51 6.02 11.98
C ASP A 507 -8.64 7.30 11.12
N ASP A 508 -9.87 7.74 10.91
CA ASP A 508 -10.23 8.90 10.09
C ASP A 508 -10.32 10.22 10.86
N LEU A 509 -10.09 10.25 12.19
CA LEU A 509 -10.11 11.51 12.92
C LEU A 509 -8.79 12.27 12.73
N PRO A 510 -8.82 13.51 12.20
CA PRO A 510 -7.61 14.28 11.97
C PRO A 510 -6.90 14.62 13.28
N ILE A 511 -5.56 14.70 13.23
CA ILE A 511 -4.76 15.02 14.40
C ILE A 511 -4.95 16.49 14.78
N ARG A 512 -5.34 16.73 16.04
CA ARG A 512 -5.49 18.07 16.62
C ARG A 512 -4.30 18.41 17.50
N SER A 513 -3.88 19.67 17.50
CA SER A 513 -2.81 20.16 18.36
C SER A 513 -3.03 21.62 18.73
N ARG A 514 -2.55 22.03 19.91
CA ARG A 514 -2.57 23.42 20.38
C ARG A 514 -1.17 23.82 20.82
N GLN A 515 -0.74 25.00 20.39
CA GLN A 515 0.49 25.65 20.82
C GLN A 515 0.16 27.04 21.37
N GLU A 516 0.67 27.35 22.55
CA GLU A 516 0.54 28.67 23.18
C GLU A 516 1.90 29.36 23.18
N LEU A 517 1.94 30.59 22.67
CA LEU A 517 3.17 31.35 22.46
C LEU A 517 2.96 32.76 22.98
N VAL A 518 3.97 33.29 23.66
CA VAL A 518 4.02 34.69 24.09
C VAL A 518 4.97 35.43 23.17
N PHE A 519 4.44 36.39 22.41
CA PHE A 519 5.22 37.23 21.53
C PHE A 519 5.65 38.51 22.26
N ASN A 520 6.89 38.94 22.05
CA ASN A 520 7.41 40.23 22.53
C ASN A 520 7.93 41.04 21.33
N ASP A 521 7.70 42.35 21.35
CA ASP A 521 8.14 43.31 20.33
C ASP A 521 9.29 44.21 20.80
N GLU A 522 9.81 44.00 22.02
CA GLU A 522 10.84 44.84 22.66
C GLU A 522 12.15 44.93 21.84
N TYR A 523 12.61 43.82 21.24
CA TYR A 523 13.79 43.80 20.37
C TYR A 523 13.46 43.08 19.06
N LYS A 524 13.46 43.78 17.92
CA LYS A 524 13.20 43.12 16.61
C LYS A 524 14.50 42.53 16.04
N PRO A 525 14.53 41.25 15.62
CA PRO A 525 13.40 40.30 15.46
C PRO A 525 13.21 39.30 16.63
N VAL A 526 13.86 39.49 17.78
CA VAL A 526 13.77 38.60 18.95
C VAL A 526 12.32 38.48 19.43
N GLY A 527 11.88 37.25 19.74
CA GLY A 527 10.52 36.98 20.19
C GLY A 527 9.48 36.83 19.07
N LYS A 528 9.89 36.93 17.80
CA LYS A 528 9.01 36.69 16.64
C LYS A 528 9.22 35.29 16.03
N PRO A 529 8.16 34.68 15.47
CA PRO A 529 8.26 33.40 14.78
C PRO A 529 8.82 33.61 13.37
N ILE A 530 10.11 33.91 13.28
CA ILE A 530 10.79 34.09 11.99
C ILE A 530 10.86 32.74 11.27
N THR A 531 10.47 32.73 9.99
CA THR A 531 10.58 31.54 9.14
C THR A 531 12.05 31.19 8.93
N LYS A 532 12.33 29.89 8.88
CA LYS A 532 13.68 29.43 8.55
C LYS A 532 13.92 29.73 7.06
N SER A 533 14.96 30.53 6.78
CA SER A 533 15.48 30.83 5.44
C SER A 533 16.00 29.60 4.73
#